data_AF-A0A0D2RZD2-F1
#
_entry.id   AF-A0A0D2RZD2-F1
#
_cell.length_a   1.000
_cell.length_b   1.000
_cell.length_c   1.000
_cell.angle_alpha   90.00
_cell.angle_beta   90.00
_cell.angle_gamma   90.00
#
_symmetry.space_group_name_H-M   'P 1'
#
loop_
_entity.id
_entity.type
_entity.pdbx_description
1 polymer ?
#
loop_
_entity_poly.entity_id
_entity_poly.type
_entity_poly.pdbx_seq_one_letter_code
_entity_poly.pdbx_strand_id
1 'polypeptide(L)'
;MRGSLPISRRSVFKLRQVGIGTLGSAKIKILLCGCVVLSLLAIANRNRDSSSFMGWTGDFDRSSSPRGRYSIVINTWKRYDLLKKSISHYTSCPRLDSIHIVWSEPDPPSDSLKRYLNHVMRSNSRKDQQVELVFDINKEDSLNNRFKEIKDLKTDAVFSIDDDVIFPCTSVEFAFTVWQSASDTMVGYVPRMHWVDQKERINTNMADGGRFGGLVHTAWYSQRLPSSTRSISNFTLMRCLHHLKNT
;
A
#
# COMPACT_ATOMS: atom_id res chain seq x y z
N MET A 1 -76.76 -40.84 -39.87
CA MET A 1 -76.94 -39.68 -38.98
C MET A 1 -75.77 -39.67 -38.01
N ARG A 2 -74.84 -38.72 -38.16
CA ARG A 2 -74.75 -37.45 -37.39
C ARG A 2 -74.36 -37.66 -35.92
N GLY A 3 -73.26 -36.99 -35.54
CA GLY A 3 -72.92 -36.56 -34.17
C GLY A 3 -71.89 -37.45 -33.47
N SER A 4 -70.62 -37.06 -33.24
CA SER A 4 -70.02 -35.93 -32.50
C SER A 4 -69.64 -36.29 -31.04
N LEU A 5 -68.33 -36.56 -30.83
CA LEU A 5 -67.44 -36.35 -29.66
C LEU A 5 -67.87 -36.86 -28.23
N PRO A 6 -66.97 -37.09 -27.24
CA PRO A 6 -65.56 -36.65 -27.17
C PRO A 6 -64.50 -37.66 -26.70
N ILE A 7 -63.28 -37.26 -27.04
CA ILE A 7 -61.97 -37.54 -26.46
C ILE A 7 -61.97 -37.77 -24.93
N SER A 8 -61.26 -38.81 -24.47
CA SER A 8 -60.50 -38.73 -23.22
C SER A 8 -59.08 -39.34 -23.34
N ARG A 9 -58.14 -38.40 -23.24
CA ARG A 9 -56.73 -38.45 -22.86
C ARG A 9 -56.23 -39.75 -22.20
N ARG A 10 -55.55 -40.62 -22.96
CA ARG A 10 -54.31 -41.30 -22.51
C ARG A 10 -53.78 -42.18 -23.63
N SER A 11 -52.77 -41.69 -24.36
CA SER A 11 -51.70 -42.44 -25.04
C SER A 11 -51.20 -41.74 -26.31
N VAL A 12 -50.76 -40.48 -26.16
CA VAL A 12 -49.84 -39.87 -27.14
C VAL A 12 -48.48 -39.76 -26.48
N PHE A 13 -47.83 -40.90 -26.25
CA PHE A 13 -46.42 -40.98 -25.87
C PHE A 13 -45.88 -42.36 -26.22
N LYS A 14 -45.69 -42.60 -27.52
CA LYS A 14 -44.71 -43.55 -28.08
C LYS A 14 -44.98 -43.68 -29.57
N LEU A 15 -44.22 -42.96 -30.37
CA LEU A 15 -43.66 -43.37 -31.67
C LEU A 15 -43.33 -42.12 -32.48
N ARG A 16 -42.07 -41.66 -32.31
CA ARG A 16 -41.15 -41.40 -33.43
C ARG A 16 -39.76 -41.11 -32.84
N GLN A 17 -39.18 -42.13 -32.22
CA GLN A 17 -37.75 -42.35 -32.38
C GLN A 17 -37.59 -43.03 -33.74
N VAL A 18 -36.89 -42.37 -34.66
CA VAL A 18 -35.82 -42.92 -35.52
C VAL A 18 -35.38 -41.78 -36.44
N GLY A 19 -34.08 -41.48 -36.42
CA GLY A 19 -33.40 -40.73 -37.46
C GLY A 19 -32.85 -39.38 -37.02
N ILE A 20 -31.64 -39.36 -36.47
CA ILE A 20 -30.44 -38.81 -37.15
C ILE A 20 -29.25 -39.25 -36.30
N GLY A 21 -28.49 -40.19 -36.86
CA GLY A 21 -27.23 -40.63 -36.32
C GLY A 21 -26.11 -39.59 -36.52
N THR A 22 -25.12 -39.73 -35.65
CA THR A 22 -23.69 -39.87 -36.01
C THR A 22 -22.92 -38.71 -36.64
N LEU A 23 -23.50 -37.57 -37.01
CA LEU A 23 -22.71 -36.42 -37.53
C LEU A 23 -22.27 -35.39 -36.48
N GLY A 24 -22.82 -35.45 -35.26
CA GLY A 24 -22.41 -34.59 -34.15
C GLY A 24 -21.28 -35.17 -33.30
N SER A 25 -21.14 -36.51 -33.24
CA SER A 25 -20.27 -37.16 -32.26
C SER A 25 -18.78 -36.93 -32.52
N ALA A 26 -18.32 -36.98 -33.77
CA ALA A 26 -16.90 -36.76 -34.07
C ALA A 26 -16.51 -35.29 -33.83
N LYS A 27 -17.36 -34.34 -34.24
CA LYS A 27 -17.13 -32.91 -34.01
C LYS A 27 -17.14 -32.55 -32.53
N ILE A 28 -18.08 -33.10 -31.75
CA ILE A 28 -18.15 -32.91 -30.29
C ILE A 28 -16.94 -33.56 -29.59
N LYS A 29 -16.53 -34.76 -30.02
CA LYS A 29 -15.34 -35.43 -29.46
C LYS A 29 -14.04 -34.69 -29.79
N ILE A 30 -13.90 -34.16 -31.00
CA ILE A 30 -12.75 -33.32 -31.40
C ILE A 30 -12.74 -32.02 -30.59
N LEU A 31 -13.91 -31.38 -30.41
CA LEU A 31 -14.04 -30.17 -29.61
C LEU A 31 -13.65 -30.42 -28.14
N LEU A 32 -14.16 -31.49 -27.53
CA LEU A 32 -13.83 -31.87 -26.16
C LEU A 32 -12.34 -32.20 -26.00
N CYS A 33 -11.75 -32.91 -26.96
CA CYS A 33 -10.32 -33.20 -26.95
C CYS A 33 -9.49 -31.92 -27.06
N GLY A 34 -9.89 -30.98 -27.93
CA GLY A 34 -9.28 -29.66 -28.04
C GLY A 34 -9.38 -28.84 -26.76
N CYS A 35 -10.54 -28.86 -26.07
CA CYS A 35 -10.71 -28.18 -24.78
C CYS A 35 -9.82 -28.77 -23.68
N VAL A 36 -9.65 -30.09 -23.64
CA VAL A 36 -8.77 -30.75 -22.67
C VAL A 36 -7.30 -30.41 -22.95
N VAL A 37 -6.87 -30.44 -24.22
CA VAL A 37 -5.49 -30.06 -24.61
C VAL A 37 -5.21 -28.59 -24.30
N LEU A 38 -6.14 -27.68 -24.61
CA LEU A 38 -6.01 -26.26 -24.25
C LEU A 38 -5.95 -26.04 -22.74
N SER A 39 -6.74 -26.80 -21.96
CA SER A 39 -6.70 -26.73 -20.49
C SER A 39 -5.38 -27.24 -19.94
N LEU A 40 -4.84 -28.33 -20.49
CA LEU A 40 -3.54 -28.88 -20.11
C LEU A 40 -2.39 -27.95 -20.51
N LEU A 41 -2.46 -27.31 -21.68
CA LEU A 41 -1.49 -26.29 -22.11
C LEU A 41 -1.56 -25.05 -21.23
N ALA A 42 -2.76 -24.61 -20.82
CA ALA A 42 -2.92 -23.51 -19.88
C ALA A 42 -2.37 -23.85 -18.49
N ILE A 43 -2.55 -25.09 -18.00
CA ILE A 43 -1.98 -25.55 -16.73
C ILE A 43 -0.45 -25.71 -16.83
N ALA A 44 0.07 -26.21 -17.95
CA ALA A 44 1.50 -26.34 -18.19
C ALA A 44 2.20 -24.97 -18.31
N ASN A 45 1.52 -23.98 -18.90
CA ASN A 45 2.01 -22.60 -18.96
C ASN A 45 1.79 -21.79 -17.67
N ARG A 46 0.89 -22.20 -16.77
CA ARG A 46 0.74 -21.58 -15.44
C ARG A 46 2.00 -21.69 -14.57
N ASN A 47 2.86 -22.69 -14.83
CA ASN A 47 4.15 -22.82 -14.15
C ASN A 47 5.27 -21.98 -14.78
N ARG A 48 5.02 -21.32 -15.92
CA ARG A 48 6.00 -20.42 -16.57
C ARG A 48 5.71 -18.94 -16.39
N ASP A 49 4.45 -18.54 -16.23
CA ASP A 49 4.09 -17.13 -16.01
C ASP A 49 3.12 -16.97 -14.84
N SER A 50 3.67 -16.88 -13.62
CA SER A 50 3.00 -16.20 -12.51
C SER A 50 3.39 -14.73 -12.51
N SER A 51 3.11 -14.02 -13.61
CA SER A 51 3.10 -12.56 -13.66
C SER A 51 2.43 -12.07 -14.94
N SER A 52 1.46 -11.16 -14.80
CA SER A 52 0.92 -10.25 -15.82
C SER A 52 -0.32 -10.71 -16.61
N PHE A 53 -1.51 -10.43 -16.05
CA PHE A 53 -2.73 -10.13 -16.82
C PHE A 53 -3.33 -8.76 -16.42
N MET A 54 -2.49 -7.83 -15.96
CA MET A 54 -2.77 -6.40 -16.04
C MET A 54 -1.45 -5.75 -16.41
N GLY A 55 -1.36 -5.34 -17.68
CA GLY A 55 -0.14 -4.88 -18.33
C GLY A 55 0.39 -3.60 -17.70
N TRP A 56 1.27 -3.75 -16.71
CA TRP A 56 2.26 -2.79 -16.28
C TRP A 56 3.63 -3.49 -16.33
N THR A 57 4.14 -3.70 -17.55
CA THR A 57 5.57 -3.95 -17.73
C THR A 57 6.23 -2.59 -17.94
N GLY A 58 6.30 -1.81 -16.86
CA GLY A 58 7.39 -0.86 -16.74
C GLY A 58 8.62 -1.71 -16.46
N ASP A 59 9.57 -1.74 -17.38
CA ASP A 59 10.93 -2.18 -17.13
C ASP A 59 11.47 -1.27 -16.01
N PHE A 60 11.21 -1.67 -14.76
CA PHE A 60 11.88 -1.07 -13.61
C PHE A 60 13.28 -1.64 -13.67
N ASP A 61 14.14 -0.89 -14.38
CA ASP A 61 15.58 -1.06 -14.34
C ASP A 61 15.96 -1.42 -12.91
N ARG A 62 16.50 -2.62 -12.75
CA ARG A 62 17.16 -3.11 -11.54
C ARG A 62 18.49 -2.37 -11.38
N SER A 63 18.43 -1.04 -11.45
CA SER A 63 19.50 -0.13 -11.15
C SER A 63 19.61 -0.07 -9.63
N SER A 64 20.83 -0.18 -9.13
CA SER A 64 21.28 0.11 -7.77
C SER A 64 21.08 1.59 -7.37
N SER A 65 19.99 2.20 -7.82
CA SER A 65 19.59 3.55 -7.49
C SER A 65 19.05 3.61 -6.05
N PRO A 66 19.28 4.72 -5.31
CA PRO A 66 18.61 5.02 -4.04
C PRO A 66 17.08 4.84 -4.06
N ARG A 67 16.50 4.80 -5.27
CA ARG A 67 15.09 4.56 -5.58
C ARG A 67 14.60 3.14 -5.28
N GLY A 68 15.46 2.19 -4.90
CA GLY A 68 15.08 0.80 -4.61
C GLY A 68 14.65 0.51 -3.17
N ARG A 69 14.86 1.44 -2.25
CA ARG A 69 14.67 1.24 -0.80
C ARG A 69 14.00 2.47 -0.18
N TYR A 70 13.54 2.33 1.06
CA TYR A 70 12.96 3.44 1.81
C TYR A 70 13.45 3.48 3.25
N SER A 71 13.41 4.67 3.82
CA SER A 71 13.66 4.90 5.25
C SER A 71 12.34 5.12 5.99
N ILE A 72 12.27 4.70 7.24
CA ILE A 72 11.13 4.94 8.12
C ILE A 72 11.51 6.00 9.15
N VAL A 73 10.63 6.96 9.37
CA VAL A 73 10.79 8.00 10.40
C VAL A 73 9.68 7.81 11.43
N ILE A 74 10.06 7.56 12.68
CA ILE A 74 9.13 7.27 13.77
C ILE A 74 9.22 8.36 14.84
N ASN A 75 8.10 9.02 15.11
CA ASN A 75 7.97 9.89 16.28
C ASN A 75 7.71 9.07 17.54
N THR A 76 8.40 9.41 18.62
CA THR A 76 8.15 8.81 19.94
C THR A 76 8.33 9.83 21.06
N TRP A 77 7.53 9.67 22.11
CA TRP A 77 7.64 10.44 23.36
C TRP A 77 7.17 9.59 24.53
N LYS A 78 8.10 9.07 25.35
CA LYS A 78 7.84 8.30 26.57
C LYS A 78 6.94 7.06 26.36
N ARG A 79 6.86 6.53 25.14
CA ARG A 79 6.05 5.34 24.75
C ARG A 79 6.94 4.20 24.26
N TYR A 80 7.96 3.85 25.05
CA TYR A 80 9.02 2.92 24.62
C TYR A 80 8.53 1.51 24.32
N ASP A 81 7.43 1.05 24.92
CA ASP A 81 6.85 -0.26 24.63
C ASP A 81 6.23 -0.30 23.23
N LEU A 82 5.56 0.78 22.80
CA LEU A 82 5.01 0.92 21.46
C LEU A 82 6.13 1.07 20.42
N LEU A 83 7.13 1.91 20.72
CA LEU A 83 8.34 2.02 19.90
C LEU A 83 9.00 0.66 19.67
N LYS A 84 9.19 -0.14 20.73
CA LYS A 84 9.78 -1.49 20.61
C LYS A 84 8.96 -2.40 19.70
N LYS A 85 7.63 -2.37 19.82
CA LYS A 85 6.72 -3.15 18.96
C LYS A 85 6.84 -2.72 17.50
N SER A 86 6.78 -1.41 17.24
CA SER A 86 6.90 -0.83 15.90
C SER A 86 8.24 -1.17 15.26
N ILE A 87 9.35 -1.00 15.97
CA ILE A 87 10.70 -1.35 15.49
C ILE A 87 10.83 -2.86 15.22
N SER A 88 10.30 -3.71 16.11
CA SER A 88 10.32 -5.17 15.90
C SER A 88 9.54 -5.60 14.67
N HIS A 89 8.47 -4.89 14.33
CA HIS A 89 7.71 -5.16 13.12
C HIS A 89 8.42 -4.67 11.86
N TYR A 90 8.79 -3.39 11.82
CA TYR A 90 9.28 -2.76 10.59
C TYR A 90 10.65 -3.29 10.14
N THR A 91 11.48 -3.79 11.06
CA THR A 91 12.77 -4.42 10.70
C THR A 91 12.63 -5.65 9.81
N SER A 92 11.47 -6.29 9.81
CA SER A 92 11.18 -7.43 8.94
C SER A 92 10.82 -7.02 7.50
N CYS A 93 10.58 -5.72 7.24
CA CYS A 93 10.09 -5.26 5.95
C CYS A 93 11.17 -5.34 4.85
N PRO A 94 10.83 -5.85 3.65
CA PRO A 94 11.83 -6.21 2.63
C PRO A 94 12.71 -5.06 2.12
N ARG A 95 12.15 -3.88 1.83
CA ARG A 95 12.90 -2.77 1.21
C ARG A 95 13.33 -1.67 2.19
N LEU A 96 13.28 -1.95 3.48
CA LEU A 96 13.70 -1.02 4.53
C LEU A 96 15.22 -0.79 4.53
N ASP A 97 15.65 0.46 4.43
CA ASP A 97 17.05 0.92 4.50
C ASP A 97 17.50 1.33 5.89
N SER A 98 16.80 2.32 6.47
CA SER A 98 17.09 2.84 7.79
C SER A 98 15.81 3.15 8.56
N ILE A 99 15.90 3.11 9.88
CA ILE A 99 14.88 3.65 10.77
C ILE A 99 15.48 4.82 11.54
N HIS A 100 14.80 5.95 11.45
CA HIS A 100 15.11 7.20 12.13
C HIS A 100 14.08 7.41 13.24
N ILE A 101 14.54 7.41 14.49
CA ILE A 101 13.71 7.69 15.65
C ILE A 101 13.83 9.18 15.95
N VAL A 102 12.76 9.93 15.74
CA VAL A 102 12.66 11.34 16.11
C VAL A 102 12.52 11.41 17.62
N TRP A 103 13.64 11.65 18.30
CA TRP A 103 13.73 11.67 19.74
C TRP A 103 13.58 13.09 20.25
N SER A 104 12.43 13.40 20.86
CA SER A 104 12.13 14.75 21.34
C SER A 104 12.32 14.90 22.86
N GLU A 105 12.63 13.82 23.57
CA GLU A 105 12.73 13.83 25.03
C GLU A 105 13.99 14.54 25.55
N PRO A 106 13.92 15.18 26.73
CA PRO A 106 15.06 15.94 27.28
C PRO A 106 16.26 15.05 27.60
N ASP A 107 16.00 13.85 28.11
CA ASP A 107 17.03 12.87 28.41
C ASP A 107 17.34 12.02 27.17
N PRO A 108 18.61 11.65 26.95
CA PRO A 108 18.96 10.78 25.84
C PRO A 108 18.36 9.37 26.02
N PRO A 109 18.19 8.60 24.93
CA PRO A 109 17.67 7.25 25.01
C PRO A 109 18.55 6.38 25.90
N SER A 110 17.91 5.68 26.84
CA SER A 110 18.60 4.85 27.83
C SER A 110 19.39 3.70 27.18
N ASP A 111 20.47 3.27 27.83
CA ASP A 111 21.30 2.18 27.30
C ASP A 111 20.55 0.85 27.20
N SER A 112 19.57 0.61 28.09
CA SER A 112 18.72 -0.58 28.02
C SER A 112 17.82 -0.55 26.78
N LEU A 113 17.26 0.62 26.43
CA LEU A 113 16.48 0.79 25.22
C LEU A 113 17.35 0.60 23.97
N LYS A 114 18.50 1.28 23.90
CA LYS A 114 19.45 1.14 22.79
C LYS A 114 19.88 -0.31 22.60
N ARG A 115 20.24 -1.02 23.68
CA ARG A 115 20.63 -2.44 23.61
C ARG A 115 19.51 -3.31 23.07
N TYR A 116 18.28 -3.11 23.53
CA TYR A 116 17.13 -3.87 23.05
C TYR A 116 16.89 -3.63 21.55
N LEU A 117 16.85 -2.37 21.10
CA LEU A 117 16.57 -2.06 19.70
C LEU A 117 17.70 -2.55 18.77
N ASN A 118 18.95 -2.42 19.19
CA ASN A 118 20.10 -2.99 18.46
C ASN A 118 20.06 -4.52 18.37
N HIS A 119 19.59 -5.20 19.42
CA HIS A 119 19.36 -6.64 19.37
C HIS A 119 18.29 -6.98 18.33
N VAL A 120 17.15 -6.26 18.33
CA VAL A 120 16.07 -6.44 17.36
C VAL A 120 16.57 -6.21 15.91
N MET A 121 17.40 -5.19 15.67
CA MET A 121 18.00 -4.94 14.35
C MET A 121 18.78 -6.15 13.87
N ARG A 122 19.66 -6.69 14.73
CA ARG A 122 20.55 -7.81 14.39
C ARG A 122 19.78 -9.10 14.17
N SER A 123 18.77 -9.37 14.99
CA SER A 123 17.98 -10.60 14.93
C SER A 123 17.11 -10.67 13.67
N ASN A 124 16.70 -9.52 13.11
CA ASN A 124 15.88 -9.45 11.90
C ASN A 124 16.69 -9.12 10.63
N SER A 125 17.97 -8.78 10.76
CA SER A 125 18.84 -8.47 9.63
C SER A 125 18.98 -9.70 8.72
N ARG A 126 18.62 -9.56 7.45
CA ARG A 126 18.95 -10.58 6.44
C ARG A 126 20.45 -10.49 6.14
N LYS A 127 21.08 -11.61 5.75
CA LYS A 127 22.54 -11.67 5.51
C LYS A 127 23.06 -10.59 4.54
N ASP A 128 22.21 -10.12 3.64
CA ASP A 128 22.56 -9.13 2.61
C ASP A 128 21.95 -7.73 2.87
N GLN A 129 21.32 -7.51 4.04
CA GLN A 129 20.59 -6.28 4.34
C GLN A 129 20.89 -5.81 5.76
N GLN A 130 21.76 -4.82 5.86
CA GLN A 130 22.03 -4.10 7.11
C GLN A 130 21.09 -2.91 7.21
N VAL A 131 20.10 -2.99 8.11
CA VAL A 131 19.21 -1.87 8.42
C VAL A 131 19.89 -0.99 9.46
N GLU A 132 19.98 0.31 9.17
CA GLU A 132 20.56 1.30 10.09
C GLU A 132 19.49 1.82 11.07
N LEU A 133 19.85 1.99 12.35
CA LEU A 133 18.98 2.59 13.36
C LEU A 133 19.62 3.87 13.89
N VAL A 134 18.96 5.00 13.67
CA VAL A 134 19.46 6.34 14.01
C VAL A 134 18.51 7.00 15.00
N PHE A 135 19.07 7.70 16.00
CA PHE A 135 18.31 8.56 16.90
C PHE A 135 18.54 10.02 16.53
N ASP A 136 17.51 10.68 16.00
CA ASP A 136 17.53 12.10 15.70
C ASP A 136 17.16 12.88 16.95
N ILE A 137 18.17 13.23 17.75
CA ILE A 137 18.01 13.94 19.03
C ILE A 137 17.63 15.40 18.77
N ASN A 138 16.47 15.80 19.28
CA ASN A 138 15.95 17.16 19.20
C ASN A 138 15.95 17.84 20.57
N LYS A 139 16.26 19.14 20.60
CA LYS A 139 16.24 19.94 21.84
C LYS A 139 14.83 20.34 22.29
N GLU A 140 13.90 20.43 21.34
CA GLU A 140 12.54 20.89 21.57
C GLU A 140 11.60 19.70 21.74
N ASP A 141 10.64 19.80 22.66
CA ASP A 141 9.49 18.91 22.72
C ASP A 141 8.44 19.37 21.70
N SER A 142 8.53 18.86 20.46
CA SER A 142 7.66 19.28 19.37
C SER A 142 7.38 18.13 18.40
N LEU A 143 6.09 17.88 18.13
CA LEU A 143 5.66 16.93 17.09
C LEU A 143 6.21 17.30 15.70
N ASN A 144 6.54 18.59 15.48
CA ASN A 144 7.07 19.08 14.22
C ASN A 144 8.55 18.74 14.00
N ASN A 145 9.25 18.16 14.99
CA ASN A 145 10.65 17.75 14.84
C ASN A 145 10.86 16.77 13.67
N ARG A 146 9.83 16.00 13.30
CA ARG A 146 9.87 15.07 12.16
C ARG A 146 9.95 15.73 10.78
N PHE A 147 9.67 17.02 10.73
CA PHE A 147 9.76 17.83 9.51
C PHE A 147 11.07 18.61 9.41
N LYS A 148 11.91 18.56 10.46
CA LYS A 148 13.27 19.08 10.40
C LYS A 148 14.10 18.23 9.45
N GLU A 149 15.21 18.80 8.99
CA GLU A 149 16.17 18.06 8.18
C GLU A 149 16.69 16.85 8.97
N ILE A 150 16.47 15.66 8.42
CA ILE A 150 17.01 14.41 8.95
C ILE A 150 18.31 14.14 8.20
N LYS A 151 19.41 14.08 8.96
CA LYS A 151 20.75 13.87 8.42
C LYS A 151 20.94 12.42 7.99
N ASP A 152 21.85 12.20 7.06
CA ASP A 152 22.31 10.87 6.64
C ASP A 152 21.24 9.95 6.03
N LEU A 153 20.09 10.51 5.59
CA LEU A 153 19.12 9.77 4.79
C LEU A 153 19.70 9.43 3.42
N LYS A 154 19.83 8.12 3.14
CA LYS A 154 20.35 7.57 1.88
C LYS A 154 19.26 7.32 0.84
N THR A 155 18.00 7.24 1.27
CA THR A 155 16.86 6.91 0.40
C THR A 155 16.05 8.15 0.06
N ASP A 156 15.45 8.18 -1.14
CA ASP A 156 14.59 9.29 -1.54
C ASP A 156 13.20 9.22 -0.88
N ALA A 157 12.73 7.99 -0.59
CA ALA A 157 11.41 7.73 -0.06
C ALA A 157 11.43 7.58 1.46
N VAL A 158 10.67 8.43 2.13
CA VAL A 158 10.55 8.42 3.59
C VAL A 158 9.13 8.03 3.97
N PHE A 159 8.97 6.94 4.71
CA PHE A 159 7.71 6.54 5.34
C PHE A 159 7.66 7.08 6.78
N SER A 160 6.96 8.20 6.98
CA SER A 160 6.78 8.81 8.30
C SER A 160 5.57 8.19 9.01
N ILE A 161 5.72 7.82 10.29
CA ILE A 161 4.66 7.18 11.08
C ILE A 161 4.81 7.48 12.57
N ASP A 162 3.71 7.38 13.32
CA ASP A 162 3.70 7.48 14.77
C ASP A 162 3.98 6.10 15.41
N ASP A 163 4.60 6.05 16.59
CA ASP A 163 5.00 4.79 17.24
C ASP A 163 3.84 3.89 17.71
N ASP A 164 2.60 4.39 17.72
CA ASP A 164 1.37 3.70 18.08
C ASP A 164 0.56 3.18 16.88
N VAL A 165 1.03 3.40 15.65
CA VAL A 165 0.39 2.91 14.42
C VAL A 165 1.30 1.92 13.70
N ILE A 166 0.77 0.74 13.40
CA ILE A 166 1.49 -0.32 12.68
C ILE A 166 0.72 -0.69 11.40
N PHE A 167 1.32 -0.42 10.24
CA PHE A 167 0.86 -0.96 8.96
C PHE A 167 1.62 -2.25 8.63
N PRO A 168 0.94 -3.31 8.13
CA PRO A 168 1.63 -4.50 7.63
C PRO A 168 2.72 -4.16 6.61
N CYS A 169 3.84 -4.90 6.59
CA CYS A 169 4.89 -4.64 5.60
C CYS A 169 4.35 -4.68 4.16
N THR A 170 3.39 -5.55 3.85
CA THR A 170 2.74 -5.58 2.53
C THR A 170 2.07 -4.26 2.15
N SER A 171 1.46 -3.56 3.11
CA SER A 171 0.92 -2.22 2.90
C SER A 171 2.06 -1.22 2.70
N VAL A 172 3.09 -1.21 3.55
CA VAL A 172 4.24 -0.30 3.36
C VAL A 172 4.88 -0.48 1.97
N GLU A 173 5.09 -1.73 1.56
CA GLU A 173 5.62 -2.08 0.24
C GLU A 173 4.72 -1.63 -0.90
N PHE A 174 3.40 -1.76 -0.75
CA PHE A 174 2.44 -1.26 -1.73
C PHE A 174 2.49 0.27 -1.84
N ALA A 175 2.46 0.99 -0.72
CA ALA A 175 2.57 2.45 -0.72
C ALA A 175 3.89 2.93 -1.34
N PHE A 176 4.99 2.23 -1.07
CA PHE A 176 6.27 2.55 -1.69
C PHE A 176 6.25 2.33 -3.21
N THR A 177 5.67 1.24 -3.71
CA THR A 177 5.51 1.01 -5.16
C THR A 177 4.63 2.06 -5.83
N VAL A 178 3.55 2.51 -5.16
CA VAL A 178 2.73 3.62 -5.64
C VAL A 178 3.52 4.93 -5.63
N TRP A 179 4.30 5.19 -4.59
CA TRP A 179 5.16 6.37 -4.54
C TRP A 179 6.20 6.35 -5.65
N GLN A 180 6.76 5.19 -6.00
CA GLN A 180 7.71 5.07 -7.11
C GLN A 180 7.11 5.46 -8.47
N SER A 181 5.79 5.29 -8.67
CA SER A 181 5.12 5.71 -9.92
C SER A 181 4.75 7.20 -9.96
N ALA A 182 4.75 7.89 -8.82
CA ALA A 182 4.42 9.31 -8.68
C ALA A 182 5.21 9.95 -7.53
N SER A 183 6.54 9.97 -7.65
CA SER A 183 7.45 10.35 -6.56
C SER A 183 7.42 11.84 -6.21
N ASP A 184 6.80 12.67 -7.05
CA ASP A 184 6.48 14.09 -6.76
C ASP A 184 5.28 14.25 -5.83
N THR A 185 4.58 13.17 -5.48
CA THR A 185 3.37 13.19 -4.66
C THR A 185 3.55 12.50 -3.32
N MET A 186 2.71 12.87 -2.35
CA MET A 186 2.63 12.11 -1.10
C MET A 186 1.65 10.95 -1.25
N VAL A 187 2.01 9.79 -0.70
CA VAL A 187 1.16 8.59 -0.65
C VAL A 187 0.87 8.26 0.81
N GLY A 188 -0.40 8.09 1.18
CA GLY A 188 -0.77 7.80 2.57
C GLY A 188 -2.10 7.07 2.71
N TYR A 189 -2.35 6.61 3.93
CA TYR A 189 -3.51 5.77 4.28
C TYR A 189 -4.64 6.52 4.99
N VAL A 190 -4.35 7.72 5.49
CA VAL A 190 -5.27 8.51 6.30
C VAL A 190 -5.56 9.83 5.58
N PRO A 191 -6.51 9.84 4.61
CA PRO A 191 -6.84 11.05 3.90
C PRO A 191 -7.51 12.05 4.85
N ARG A 192 -7.10 13.32 4.71
CA ARG A 192 -7.75 14.45 5.38
C ARG A 192 -8.12 15.47 4.32
N MET A 193 -9.24 16.15 4.53
CA MET A 193 -9.66 17.24 3.68
C MET A 193 -9.97 18.48 4.50
N HIS A 194 -9.68 19.63 3.90
CA HIS A 194 -10.07 20.93 4.40
C HIS A 194 -11.17 21.47 3.50
N TRP A 195 -12.13 22.18 4.10
CA TRP A 195 -13.14 22.95 3.37
C TRP A 195 -13.10 24.39 3.86
N VAL A 196 -13.23 25.33 2.93
CA VAL A 196 -13.36 26.75 3.25
C VAL A 196 -14.83 27.00 3.62
N ASP A 197 -15.07 27.44 4.85
CA ASP A 197 -16.42 27.83 5.26
C ASP A 197 -16.78 29.17 4.58
N GLN A 198 -17.75 29.12 3.67
CA GLN A 198 -18.13 30.26 2.82
C GLN A 198 -18.80 31.42 3.58
N LYS A 199 -19.00 31.28 4.90
CA LYS A 199 -19.72 32.25 5.75
C LYS A 199 -18.89 33.45 6.23
N GLU A 200 -17.56 33.42 6.13
CA GLU A 200 -16.72 34.55 6.58
C GLU A 200 -16.35 35.55 5.47
N ARG A 201 -16.96 35.44 4.27
CA ARG A 201 -16.68 36.37 3.17
C ARG A 201 -17.32 37.76 3.30
N ILE A 202 -18.10 38.02 4.35
CA ILE A 202 -18.84 39.29 4.44
C ILE A 202 -18.27 40.27 5.46
N ASN A 203 -17.50 39.90 6.49
CA ASN A 203 -16.92 40.90 7.39
C ASN A 203 -15.64 40.42 8.08
N THR A 204 -14.59 41.23 7.91
CA THR A 204 -13.32 41.29 8.66
C THR A 204 -12.14 40.42 8.20
N ASN A 205 -10.99 41.09 8.20
CA ASN A 205 -9.62 40.64 7.93
C ASN A 205 -9.33 39.18 8.31
N MET A 206 -9.06 38.37 7.27
CA MET A 206 -8.32 37.10 7.25
C MET A 206 -8.04 36.44 8.62
N ALA A 207 -8.95 35.58 9.06
CA ALA A 207 -8.59 34.41 9.87
C ALA A 207 -9.11 33.18 9.12
N ASP A 208 -8.22 32.53 8.35
CA ASP A 208 -8.56 31.36 7.54
C ASP A 208 -8.75 30.13 8.46
N GLY A 209 -9.89 30.06 9.13
CA GLY A 209 -10.28 28.98 10.04
C GLY A 209 -10.79 27.76 9.29
N GLY A 210 -9.88 26.96 8.71
CA GLY A 210 -10.25 25.71 8.04
C GLY A 210 -10.73 24.64 9.02
N ARG A 211 -11.84 23.96 8.71
CA ARG A 211 -12.32 22.79 9.47
C ARG A 211 -11.72 21.50 8.89
N PHE A 212 -11.03 20.71 9.71
CA PHE A 212 -10.43 19.44 9.31
C PHE A 212 -11.44 18.28 9.50
N GLY A 213 -11.85 17.66 8.39
CA GLY A 213 -12.66 16.43 8.39
C GLY A 213 -11.81 15.21 8.03
N GLY A 214 -11.99 14.09 8.75
CA GLY A 214 -11.45 12.79 8.35
C GLY A 214 -12.53 11.98 7.63
N LEU A 215 -12.23 11.51 6.41
CA LEU A 215 -13.08 10.53 5.73
C LEU A 215 -12.66 9.14 6.21
N VAL A 216 -13.52 8.47 6.98
CA VAL A 216 -13.35 7.06 7.35
C VAL A 216 -13.85 6.20 6.18
N HIS A 217 -13.13 6.23 5.08
CA HIS A 217 -13.16 5.15 4.10
C HIS A 217 -11.79 5.05 3.46
N THR A 218 -11.41 3.81 3.16
CA THR A 218 -10.20 3.41 2.43
C THR A 218 -10.16 4.09 1.05
N ALA A 219 -9.82 5.36 1.04
CA ALA A 219 -9.69 6.19 -0.13
C ALA A 219 -8.22 6.60 -0.20
N TRP A 220 -7.51 5.96 -1.13
CA TRP A 220 -6.15 6.31 -1.51
C TRP A 220 -6.12 7.76 -1.96
N TYR A 221 -5.08 8.49 -1.54
CA TYR A 221 -4.99 9.90 -1.84
C TYR A 221 -3.55 10.26 -2.21
N SER A 222 -3.39 10.72 -3.46
CA SER A 222 -2.17 11.33 -3.97
C SER A 222 -2.42 12.84 -4.05
N GLN A 223 -1.66 13.61 -3.28
CA GLN A 223 -1.73 15.07 -3.29
C GLN A 223 -0.40 15.62 -3.82
N ARG A 224 -0.45 16.41 -4.89
CA ARG A 224 0.64 17.29 -5.31
C ARG A 224 0.56 18.54 -4.44
N LEU A 225 1.51 18.71 -3.51
CA LEU A 225 1.48 19.85 -2.60
C LEU A 225 1.81 21.15 -3.35
N PRO A 226 0.97 22.21 -3.25
CA PRO A 226 1.38 23.54 -3.64
C PRO A 226 2.41 24.11 -2.67
N SER A 227 3.28 24.99 -3.19
CA SER A 227 4.47 25.56 -2.55
C SER A 227 4.23 26.39 -1.27
N SER A 228 3.00 26.55 -0.81
CA SER A 228 2.62 27.41 0.32
C SER A 228 2.01 26.68 1.53
N THR A 229 1.98 25.35 1.55
CA THR A 229 1.28 24.62 2.63
C THR A 229 2.11 24.58 3.92
N ARG A 230 1.71 25.37 4.93
CA ARG A 230 2.50 25.66 6.15
C ARG A 230 2.22 24.81 7.39
N SER A 231 1.29 23.86 7.38
CA SER A 231 1.14 22.97 8.55
C SER A 231 0.33 21.73 8.18
N ILE A 232 0.92 20.54 8.37
CA ILE A 232 0.28 19.25 8.15
C ILE A 232 0.64 18.36 9.34
N SER A 233 -0.22 18.32 10.36
CA SER A 233 -0.06 17.53 11.58
C SER A 233 -0.70 16.14 11.43
N ASN A 234 -0.03 15.09 11.92
CA ASN A 234 -0.45 13.67 11.99
C ASN A 234 -0.75 12.96 10.66
N PHE A 235 0.28 12.58 9.90
CA PHE A 235 0.06 11.75 8.72
C PHE A 235 1.08 10.63 8.60
N THR A 236 0.57 9.42 8.40
CA THR A 236 1.34 8.32 7.83
C THR A 236 1.49 8.54 6.33
N LEU A 237 2.70 8.89 5.87
CA LEU A 237 2.96 9.24 4.48
C LEU A 237 4.30 8.72 3.99
N MET A 238 4.33 8.38 2.70
CA MET A 238 5.54 8.28 1.89
C MET A 238 5.77 9.62 1.18
N ARG A 239 6.94 10.24 1.36
CA ARG A 239 7.31 11.52 0.70
C ARG A 239 8.72 11.48 0.12
N CYS A 240 8.95 12.27 -0.94
CA CYS A 240 10.27 12.50 -1.53
C CYS A 240 11.09 13.59 -0.81
N LEU A 241 12.38 13.32 -0.59
CA LEU A 241 13.34 14.24 0.06
C LEU A 241 13.86 15.38 -0.81
N HIS A 242 13.75 15.32 -2.14
CA HIS A 242 14.32 16.35 -3.03
C HIS A 242 13.83 17.79 -2.71
N HIS A 243 12.69 17.92 -2.03
CA HIS A 243 12.15 19.20 -1.58
C HIS A 243 12.60 19.69 -0.20
N LEU A 244 13.30 18.90 0.61
CA LEU A 244 13.80 19.35 1.93
C LEU A 244 15.21 19.96 1.87
N LYS A 245 16.01 19.65 0.84
CA LYS A 245 17.38 20.16 0.71
C LYS A 245 17.47 21.64 0.26
N ASN A 246 16.36 22.26 -0.12
CA ASN A 246 16.31 23.60 -0.74
C ASN A 246 15.43 24.62 0.01
N THR A 247 15.17 24.43 1.31
CA THR A 247 14.43 25.38 2.16
C THR A 247 15.06 25.48 3.53
#